data_AF-A0A679IV82-F1
#
_entry.id   AF-A0A679IV82-F1
#
_cell.length_a   1.000
_cell.length_b   1.000
_cell.length_c   1.000
_cell.angle_alpha   90.00
_cell.angle_beta   90.00
_cell.angle_gamma   90.00
#
_symmetry.space_group_name_H-M   'P 1'
#
loop_
_entity.id
_entity.type
_entity.pdbx_description
1 polymer ?
#
loop_
_entity_poly.entity_id
_entity_poly.type
_entity_poly.pdbx_seq_one_letter_code
_entity_poly.pdbx_strand_id
1 'polypeptide(L)'
;MAAERARAAICDARRLWTTKRQPRMRLSPHRLVFLDETSVTTKMTRLRGRSRKGTRLHAKTPFGHWGTQTFIAGLRCHGLTAP
;
A
#
# COMPACT_ATOMS: atom_id res chain seq x y z
N MET A 1 13.52 13.09 5.33
CA MET A 1 13.72 11.63 5.49
C MET A 1 13.14 11.22 6.84
N ALA A 2 12.39 10.12 6.91
CA ALA A 2 11.77 9.67 8.17
C ALA A 2 12.87 9.13 9.14
N ALA A 3 13.15 9.88 10.21
CA ALA A 3 14.18 9.55 11.20
C ALA A 3 13.84 8.34 12.09
N GLU A 4 12.57 7.92 12.11
CA GLU A 4 12.09 6.75 12.84
C GLU A 4 12.90 5.49 12.51
N ARG A 5 13.25 5.29 11.23
CA ARG A 5 14.04 4.14 10.78
C ARG A 5 15.45 4.10 11.39
N ALA A 6 15.98 5.23 11.87
CA ALA A 6 17.30 5.33 12.48
C ALA A 6 17.28 5.06 13.99
N ARG A 7 16.10 4.94 14.62
CA ARG A 7 16.00 4.60 16.05
C ARG A 7 16.62 3.22 16.27
N ALA A 8 17.54 3.11 17.23
CA ALA A 8 18.32 1.89 17.47
C ALA A 8 17.46 0.62 17.56
N ALA A 9 16.36 0.67 18.33
CA ALA A 9 15.42 -0.45 18.44
C ALA A 9 14.80 -0.88 17.09
N ILE A 10 14.51 0.06 16.20
CA ILE A 10 13.95 -0.21 14.87
C ILE A 10 15.03 -0.78 13.96
N CYS A 11 16.26 -0.25 14.01
CA CYS A 11 17.41 -0.82 13.30
C CYS A 11 17.66 -2.27 13.70
N ASP A 12 17.71 -2.56 15.00
CA ASP A 12 17.97 -3.90 15.53
C ASP A 12 16.83 -4.86 15.18
N ALA A 13 15.58 -4.44 15.33
CA ALA A 13 14.42 -5.23 14.93
C ALA A 13 14.44 -5.57 13.44
N ARG A 14 14.79 -4.60 12.57
CA ARG A 14 14.91 -4.83 11.12
C ARG A 14 16.08 -5.75 10.78
N ARG A 15 17.22 -5.61 11.47
CA ARG A 15 18.36 -6.52 11.29
C ARG A 15 17.98 -7.95 11.67
N LEU A 16 17.33 -8.15 12.81
CA LEU A 16 16.83 -9.46 13.25
C LEU A 16 15.80 -10.04 12.26
N TRP A 17 14.87 -9.20 11.80
CA TRP A 17 13.85 -9.57 10.81
C TRP A 17 14.50 -10.11 9.53
N THR A 18 15.42 -9.36 8.93
CA THR A 18 16.05 -9.72 7.67
C THR A 18 17.04 -10.88 7.80
N THR A 19 17.87 -10.90 8.84
CA THR A 19 18.97 -11.89 8.95
C THR A 19 18.55 -13.22 9.56
N LYS A 20 17.47 -13.26 10.36
CA LYS A 20 17.05 -14.47 11.08
C LYS A 20 15.63 -14.90 10.75
N ARG A 21 14.66 -13.99 10.79
CA ARG A 21 13.24 -14.35 10.63
C ARG A 21 12.90 -14.67 9.17
N GLN A 22 13.27 -13.81 8.23
CA GLN A 22 12.99 -14.03 6.81
C GLN A 22 13.54 -15.36 6.26
N PRO A 23 14.80 -15.76 6.53
CA PRO A 23 15.31 -17.07 6.10
C PRO A 23 14.48 -18.23 6.63
N ARG A 24 14.08 -18.21 7.91
CA ARG A 24 13.21 -19.24 8.49
C ARG A 24 11.82 -19.25 7.88
N MET A 25 11.22 -18.07 7.66
CA MET A 25 9.90 -17.93 7.03
C MET A 25 9.87 -18.52 5.62
N ARG A 26 10.97 -18.37 4.85
CA ARG A 26 11.11 -18.95 3.51
C ARG A 26 11.11 -20.48 3.49
N LEU A 27 11.46 -21.15 4.59
CA LEU A 27 11.42 -22.62 4.67
C LEU A 27 9.99 -23.18 4.75
N SER A 28 9.00 -22.36 5.12
CA SER A 28 7.61 -22.81 5.26
C SER A 28 6.61 -21.70 4.90
N PRO A 29 6.59 -21.24 3.63
CA PRO A 29 5.78 -20.09 3.22
C PRO A 29 4.27 -20.35 3.35
N HIS A 30 3.83 -21.61 3.28
CA HIS A 30 2.44 -22.02 3.44
C HIS A 30 1.87 -21.75 4.84
N ARG A 31 2.72 -21.51 5.85
CA ARG A 31 2.31 -21.14 7.21
C ARG A 31 2.18 -19.62 7.40
N LEU A 32 2.56 -18.83 6.40
CA LEU A 32 2.54 -17.37 6.48
C LEU A 32 1.22 -16.82 5.96
N VAL A 33 0.75 -15.76 6.62
CA VAL A 33 -0.36 -14.92 6.17
C VAL A 33 0.11 -13.48 6.25
N PHE A 34 0.11 -12.78 5.12
CA PHE A 34 0.34 -11.34 5.09
C PHE A 34 -1.00 -10.65 5.24
N LEU A 35 -1.13 -9.82 6.27
CA LEU A 35 -2.32 -9.00 6.50
C LEU A 35 -2.00 -7.57 6.11
N ASP A 36 -2.86 -7.00 5.29
CA ASP A 36 -2.78 -5.59 4.91
C ASP A 36 -4.19 -4.99 4.83
N GLU A 37 -4.26 -3.70 5.07
CA GLU A 37 -5.47 -2.90 4.93
C GLU A 37 -5.24 -1.91 3.79
N THR A 38 -6.11 -1.97 2.78
CA THR A 38 -6.08 -1.04 1.65
C THR A 38 -7.43 -0.35 1.53
N SER A 39 -7.40 0.95 1.27
CA SER A 39 -8.60 1.75 0.99
C SER A 39 -8.63 2.20 -0.47
N VAL A 40 -9.79 2.06 -1.12
CA VAL A 40 -10.04 2.58 -2.46
C VAL A 40 -11.00 3.76 -2.35
N THR A 41 -10.59 4.90 -2.87
CA THR A 41 -11.46 6.08 -2.99
C THR A 41 -12.16 6.10 -4.32
N THR A 42 -13.45 6.45 -4.33
CA THR A 42 -14.20 6.65 -5.58
C THR A 42 -13.96 8.02 -6.21
N LYS A 43 -12.98 8.80 -5.72
CA LYS A 43 -12.61 10.09 -6.31
C LYS A 43 -12.04 9.89 -7.71
N MET A 44 -12.86 10.15 -8.73
CA MET A 44 -12.49 10.04 -10.14
C MET A 44 -11.89 11.33 -10.72
N THR A 45 -11.45 12.26 -9.86
CA THR A 45 -10.76 13.48 -10.32
C THR A 45 -9.40 13.12 -10.93
N ARG A 46 -9.24 13.38 -12.23
CA ARG A 46 -7.95 13.18 -12.91
C ARG A 46 -6.86 14.03 -12.27
N LEU A 47 -5.75 13.41 -11.88
CA LEU A 47 -4.59 14.12 -11.32
C LEU A 47 -3.82 14.93 -12.37
N ARG A 48 -3.91 14.54 -13.64
CA ARG A 48 -3.15 15.13 -14.75
C ARG A 48 -4.00 15.19 -16.01
N GLY A 49 -3.75 16.22 -16.81
CA GLY A 49 -4.26 16.31 -18.18
C GLY A 49 -3.26 17.04 -19.08
N ARG A 50 -3.60 17.16 -20.36
CA ARG A 50 -2.72 17.73 -21.39
C ARG A 50 -3.48 18.83 -22.15
N SER A 51 -2.83 19.96 -22.36
CA SER A 51 -3.26 21.04 -23.25
C SER A 51 -2.12 21.42 -24.18
N ARG A 52 -2.42 22.21 -25.22
CA ARG A 52 -1.36 22.77 -26.08
C ARG A 52 -0.51 23.75 -25.27
N LYS A 53 0.77 23.88 -25.61
CA LYS A 53 1.68 24.85 -24.99
C LYS A 53 1.08 26.27 -25.07
N GLY A 54 1.08 27.00 -23.96
CA GLY A 54 0.49 28.34 -23.87
C GLY A 54 -1.03 28.37 -23.63
N THR A 55 -1.71 27.22 -23.53
CA THR A 55 -3.15 27.16 -23.29
C THR A 55 -3.48 26.50 -21.95
N ARG A 56 -4.46 27.04 -21.23
CA ARG A 56 -4.94 26.47 -19.96
C ARG A 56 -5.77 25.21 -20.24
N LEU A 57 -5.53 24.16 -19.47
CA LEU A 57 -6.39 22.98 -19.49
C LEU A 57 -7.66 23.25 -18.67
N HIS A 58 -8.81 23.24 -19.33
CA HIS A 58 -10.11 23.24 -18.68
C HIS A 58 -10.68 21.82 -18.71
N ALA A 59 -11.04 21.29 -17.54
CA ALA A 59 -11.67 19.98 -17.42
C ALA A 59 -12.75 20.04 -16.35
N LYS A 60 -13.86 19.34 -16.60
CA LYS A 60 -14.90 19.11 -15.60
C LYS A 60 -14.50 17.93 -14.73
N THR A 61 -14.73 18.04 -13.44
CA THR A 61 -14.64 16.92 -12.52
C THR A 61 -16.05 16.56 -12.09
N PRO A 62 -16.38 15.28 -11.92
CA PRO A 62 -17.59 14.94 -11.20
C PRO A 62 -17.54 15.61 -9.82
N PHE A 63 -18.67 16.09 -9.32
CA PHE A 63 -18.81 16.73 -8.02
C PHE A 63 -19.96 16.01 -7.30
N GLY A 64 -19.69 15.47 -6.11
CA GLY A 64 -20.63 14.61 -5.38
C GLY A 64 -19.99 13.99 -4.13
N HIS A 65 -20.76 13.16 -3.41
CA HIS A 65 -20.27 12.44 -2.24
C HIS A 65 -19.33 11.31 -2.67
N TRP A 66 -18.05 11.44 -2.34
CA TRP A 66 -17.04 10.40 -2.55
C TRP A 66 -17.07 9.43 -1.37
N GLY A 67 -17.04 8.14 -1.69
CA GLY A 67 -16.86 7.07 -0.73
C GLY A 67 -15.41 6.65 -0.68
N THR A 68 -14.96 6.23 0.50
CA THR A 68 -13.75 5.44 0.66
C THR A 68 -14.20 4.08 1.14
N GLN A 69 -13.88 3.04 0.37
CA GLN A 69 -14.10 1.66 0.79
C GLN A 69 -12.77 1.10 1.29
N THR A 70 -12.74 0.71 2.56
CA THR A 70 -11.61 0.03 3.17
C THR A 70 -11.83 -1.46 3.12
N PHE A 71 -10.77 -2.20 2.82
CA PHE A 71 -10.78 -3.64 2.73
C PHE A 71 -9.53 -4.21 3.38
N ILE A 72 -9.72 -5.23 4.21
CA ILE A 72 -8.65 -5.96 4.89
C ILE A 72 -8.52 -7.31 4.20
N ALA A 73 -7.29 -7.67 3.82
CA ALA A 73 -7.01 -8.90 3.10
C ALA A 73 -5.90 -9.71 3.78
N GLY A 74 -6.07 -11.03 3.76
CA GLY A 74 -5.02 -11.99 4.07
C GLY A 74 -4.47 -12.60 2.80
N LEU A 75 -3.17 -12.45 2.53
CA LEU A 75 -2.48 -13.09 1.42
C LEU A 75 -1.69 -14.31 1.92
N ARG A 76 -1.98 -15.48 1.35
CA ARG A 76 -1.27 -16.75 1.56
C ARG A 76 -0.60 -17.17 0.26
N CYS A 77 0.29 -18.17 0.33
CA CYS A 77 0.94 -18.68 -0.89
C CYS A 77 -0.01 -19.34 -1.89
N HIS A 78 -1.23 -19.69 -1.48
CA HIS A 78 -2.24 -20.37 -2.29
C HIS A 78 -3.45 -19.49 -2.62
N GLY A 79 -3.49 -18.23 -2.18
CA GLY A 79 -4.60 -17.34 -2.50
C GLY A 79 -4.79 -16.16 -1.56
N LEU A 80 -5.78 -15.35 -1.92
CA LEU A 80 -6.24 -14.20 -1.16
C LEU A 80 -7.51 -14.57 -0.36
N THR A 81 -7.58 -14.18 0.90
CA THR A 81 -8.76 -14.31 1.75
C THR A 81 -9.25 -12.91 2.13
N ALA A 82 -10.56 -12.73 2.04
CA ALA A 82 -11.26 -11.45 1.93
C ALA A 82 -12.68 -11.64 2.47
N PRO A 83 -13.23 -10.75 3.31
CA PRO A 83 -14.66 -10.70 3.56
C PRO A 83 -15.45 -10.22 2.34
#